data_AF-A0A538PSP6-F1
#
_entry.id   AF-A0A538PSP6-F1
#
_cell.length_a   1.000
_cell.length_b   1.000
_cell.length_c   1.000
_cell.angle_alpha   90.00
_cell.angle_beta   90.00
_cell.angle_gamma   90.00
#
_symmetry.space_group_name_H-M   'P 1'
#
loop_
_entity.id
_entity.type
_entity.pdbx_description
1 polymer ?
#
loop_
_entity_poly.entity_id
_entity_poly.type
_entity_poly.pdbx_seq_one_letter_code
_entity_poly.pdbx_strand_id
1 'polypeptide(L)'
;MIEEATVDAYGESEQTTGWFTMIDQNLAVPFETTVLGVPVTVERIDLNASEQIVAVCTRGGNRQALPILDLPMPSPPPKGAEWIEAYRQWRVDG
;
A
#
# COMPACT_ATOMS: atom_id res chain seq x y z
N MET A 1 -9.70 9.50 -7.24
CA MET A 1 -8.95 8.35 -6.69
C MET A 1 -9.89 7.24 -6.27
N ILE A 2 -10.87 7.46 -5.37
CA ILE A 2 -11.86 6.42 -5.02
C ILE A 2 -12.59 5.90 -6.27
N GLU A 3 -13.23 6.78 -7.04
CA GLU A 3 -13.97 6.40 -8.27
C GLU A 3 -13.08 5.69 -9.31
N GLU A 4 -11.79 6.03 -9.36
CA GLU A 4 -10.82 5.44 -10.27
C GLU A 4 -10.37 4.06 -9.79
N ALA A 5 -10.20 3.89 -8.48
CA ALA A 5 -9.80 2.63 -7.87
C ALA A 5 -10.94 1.62 -7.75
N THR A 6 -12.21 2.07 -7.73
CA THR A 6 -13.38 1.18 -7.59
C THR A 6 -14.23 1.11 -8.87
N VAL A 7 -13.69 1.54 -10.02
CA VAL A 7 -14.38 1.46 -11.30
C VAL A 7 -14.71 0.01 -11.62
N ASP A 8 -15.94 -0.25 -12.05
CA ASP A 8 -16.46 -1.59 -12.37
C ASP A 8 -16.31 -2.64 -11.26
N ALA A 9 -16.22 -2.22 -9.99
CA ALA A 9 -16.21 -3.13 -8.86
C ALA A 9 -17.62 -3.38 -8.30
N TYR A 10 -18.01 -4.65 -8.24
CA TYR A 10 -19.32 -5.13 -7.79
C TYR A 10 -19.30 -5.69 -6.36
N GLY A 11 -18.14 -5.71 -5.69
CA GLY A 11 -18.00 -6.16 -4.30
C GLY A 11 -16.67 -5.76 -3.66
N GLU A 12 -16.52 -6.02 -2.36
CA GLU A 12 -15.35 -5.60 -1.56
C GLU A 12 -14.01 -6.14 -2.09
N SER A 13 -13.99 -7.41 -2.52
CA SER A 13 -12.81 -8.06 -3.10
C SER A 13 -12.34 -7.36 -4.38
N GLU A 14 -13.29 -7.01 -5.26
CA GLU A 14 -12.99 -6.30 -6.51
C GLU A 14 -12.55 -4.86 -6.24
N GLN A 15 -13.20 -4.17 -5.29
CA GLN A 15 -12.80 -2.82 -4.85
C GLN A 15 -11.37 -2.85 -4.30
N THR A 16 -11.05 -3.84 -3.46
CA THR A 16 -9.71 -4.00 -2.87
C THR A 16 -8.66 -4.30 -3.94
N THR A 17 -9.00 -5.12 -4.93
CA THR A 17 -8.13 -5.42 -6.07
C THR A 17 -7.89 -4.18 -6.96
N GLY A 18 -8.91 -3.35 -7.16
CA GLY A 18 -8.78 -2.09 -7.88
C GLY A 18 -7.88 -1.10 -7.14
N TRP A 19 -8.05 -0.94 -5.82
CA TRP A 19 -7.11 -0.18 -4.98
C TRP A 19 -5.69 -0.70 -5.05
N PHE A 20 -5.49 -2.01 -4.93
CA PHE A 20 -4.18 -2.64 -5.07
C PHE A 20 -3.52 -2.26 -6.40
N THR A 21 -4.26 -2.40 -7.50
CA THR A 21 -3.77 -2.09 -8.85
C THR A 21 -3.33 -0.63 -8.97
N MET A 22 -4.14 0.30 -8.48
CA MET A 22 -3.80 1.72 -8.54
C MET A 22 -2.56 2.06 -7.70
N ILE A 23 -2.42 1.47 -6.51
CA ILE A 23 -1.26 1.70 -5.66
C ILE A 23 -0.01 1.08 -6.30
N ASP A 24 -0.06 -0.17 -6.74
CA ASP A 24 1.09 -0.90 -7.32
C ASP A 24 1.64 -0.21 -8.57
N GLN A 25 0.77 0.33 -9.43
CA GLN A 25 1.18 0.99 -10.68
C GLN A 25 1.74 2.40 -10.47
N ASN A 26 1.33 3.11 -9.41
CA ASN A 26 1.67 4.52 -9.23
C ASN A 26 2.73 4.76 -8.15
N LEU A 27 2.83 3.89 -7.15
CA LEU A 27 3.78 4.04 -6.06
C LEU A 27 5.20 3.78 -6.55
N ALA A 28 6.08 4.78 -6.42
CA ALA A 28 7.49 4.60 -6.69
C ALA A 28 8.13 3.72 -5.63
N VAL A 29 8.63 2.56 -6.05
CA VAL A 29 9.44 1.64 -5.25
C VAL A 29 10.78 1.36 -5.96
N PRO A 30 11.86 1.03 -5.23
CA PRO A 30 11.92 0.94 -3.77
C PRO A 30 12.04 2.31 -3.08
N PHE A 31 11.60 2.41 -1.82
CA PHE A 31 11.87 3.55 -0.94
C PHE A 31 12.11 3.10 0.51
N GLU A 32 12.80 3.93 1.29
CA GLU A 32 13.07 3.65 2.70
C GLU A 32 12.00 4.29 3.61
N THR A 33 11.63 3.59 4.67
CA THR A 33 10.81 4.12 5.76
C THR A 33 11.21 3.52 7.10
N THR A 34 10.65 4.01 8.19
CA THR A 34 10.94 3.55 9.56
C THR A 34 9.71 2.93 10.20
N VAL A 35 9.71 1.62 10.41
CA VAL A 35 8.65 0.87 11.10
C VAL A 35 9.07 0.63 12.54
N LEU A 36 8.32 1.18 13.51
CA LEU A 36 8.62 1.03 14.96
C LEU A 36 10.09 1.35 15.33
N GLY A 37 10.65 2.41 14.72
CA GLY A 37 12.05 2.82 14.94
C GLY A 37 13.09 2.02 14.15
N VAL A 38 12.66 1.08 13.30
CA VAL A 38 13.54 0.25 12.47
C VAL A 38 13.48 0.68 11.00
N PRO A 39 14.61 1.08 10.39
CA PRO A 39 14.67 1.34 8.96
C PRO A 39 14.42 0.07 8.14
N VAL A 40 13.56 0.17 7.13
CA VAL A 40 13.24 -0.89 6.18
C VAL A 40 13.12 -0.30 4.78
N THR A 41 13.37 -1.13 3.77
CA THR A 41 13.12 -0.79 2.37
C THR A 41 11.79 -1.41 1.93
N VAL A 42 10.86 -0.59 1.46
CA VAL A 42 9.64 -1.07 0.80
C VAL A 42 9.99 -1.41 -0.65
N GLU A 43 9.90 -2.67 -1.03
CA GLU A 43 10.29 -3.14 -2.37
C GLU A 43 9.14 -3.20 -3.35
N ARG A 44 7.94 -3.51 -2.86
CA ARG A 44 6.71 -3.58 -3.66
C ARG A 44 5.48 -3.60 -2.76
N ILE A 45 4.32 -3.50 -3.39
CA ILE A 45 3.04 -3.81 -2.78
C ILE A 45 2.58 -5.19 -3.27
N ASP A 46 1.79 -5.88 -2.47
CA ASP A 46 1.27 -7.22 -2.79
C ASP A 46 -0.16 -7.38 -2.22
N LEU A 47 -0.88 -8.40 -2.70
CA LEU A 47 -2.11 -8.88 -2.08
C LEU A 47 -1.82 -10.20 -1.39
N ASN A 48 -2.08 -10.27 -0.09
CA ASN A 48 -1.89 -11.53 0.63
C ASN A 48 -3.07 -12.50 0.41
N ALA A 49 -2.95 -13.72 0.94
CA ALA A 49 -3.99 -14.76 0.79
C ALA A 49 -5.35 -14.43 1.44
N SER A 50 -5.41 -13.37 2.25
CA SER A 50 -6.63 -12.82 2.85
C SER A 50 -7.12 -11.57 2.12
N GLU A 51 -6.64 -11.34 0.89
CA GLU A 51 -6.97 -10.19 0.04
C GLU A 51 -6.63 -8.83 0.67
N GLN A 52 -5.71 -8.80 1.64
CA GLN A 52 -5.25 -7.56 2.23
C GLN A 52 -4.08 -7.01 1.42
N ILE A 53 -4.13 -5.71 1.13
CA ILE A 53 -3.02 -4.98 0.53
C ILE A 53 -1.90 -4.84 1.57
N VAL A 54 -0.73 -5.35 1.22
CA VAL A 54 0.46 -5.35 2.10
C VAL A 54 1.66 -4.72 1.40
N ALA A 55 2.45 -3.99 2.17
CA ALA A 55 3.77 -3.56 1.77
C ALA A 55 4.79 -4.64 2.08
N VAL A 56 5.60 -4.98 1.08
CA VAL A 56 6.70 -5.92 1.23
C VAL A 56 7.94 -5.14 1.61
N CYS A 57 8.38 -5.32 2.85
CA CYS A 57 9.52 -4.63 3.42
C CYS A 57 10.71 -5.59 3.56
N THR A 58 11.90 -5.15 3.17
CA THR A 58 13.15 -5.86 3.41
C THR A 58 14.06 -5.08 4.36
N ARG A 59 14.82 -5.82 5.14
CA ARG A 59 15.91 -5.29 5.97
C ARG A 59 17.02 -6.33 6.03
N GLY A 60 18.12 -6.05 5.33
CA GLY A 60 19.13 -7.08 5.07
C GLY A 60 18.52 -8.26 4.29
N GLY A 61 18.81 -9.49 4.69
CA GLY A 61 18.26 -10.70 4.06
C GLY A 61 16.85 -11.10 4.52
N ASN A 62 16.25 -10.35 5.45
CA ASN A 62 14.92 -10.66 5.97
C ASN A 62 13.85 -9.88 5.20
N ARG A 63 12.73 -10.56 4.94
CA ARG A 63 11.56 -10.02 4.24
C ARG A 63 10.34 -10.18 5.13
N GLN A 64 9.55 -9.12 5.26
CA GLN A 64 8.31 -9.09 6.03
C GLN A 64 7.22 -8.35 5.26
N ALA A 65 5.97 -8.75 5.47
CA ALA A 65 4.80 -8.05 4.94
C ALA A 65 4.15 -7.25 6.07
N LEU A 66 3.81 -5.99 5.78
CA LEU A 66 3.09 -5.10 6.69
C LEU A 66 1.78 -4.68 6.00
N PRO A 67 0.62 -4.66 6.69
CA PRO A 67 -0.58 -4.05 6.14
C PRO A 67 -0.30 -2.64 5.62
N ILE A 68 -0.80 -2.30 4.44
CA ILE A 68 -0.50 -1.00 3.84
C ILE A 68 -1.06 0.18 4.67
N LEU A 69 -2.13 -0.09 5.43
CA LEU A 69 -2.72 0.87 6.36
C LEU A 69 -1.74 1.22 7.50
N ASP A 70 -0.88 0.28 7.89
CA ASP A 70 0.11 0.44 8.96
C ASP A 70 1.46 0.97 8.45
N LEU A 71 1.63 1.15 7.14
CA LEU A 71 2.91 1.52 6.53
C LEU A 71 3.28 3.00 6.79
N PRO A 72 4.27 3.32 7.63
CA PRO A 72 4.67 4.72 7.81
C PRO A 72 5.22 5.30 6.51
N MET A 73 4.80 6.53 6.17
CA MET A 73 5.35 7.27 5.03
C MET A 73 6.59 8.07 5.44
N PRO A 74 7.68 8.04 4.66
CA PRO A 74 8.83 8.90 4.90
C PRO A 74 8.51 10.36 4.53
N SER A 75 9.38 11.29 4.95
CA SER A 75 9.33 12.70 4.54
C SER A 75 10.64 13.07 3.84
N PRO A 76 10.62 13.45 2.55
CA PRO A 76 9.43 13.54 1.68
C PRO A 76 8.84 12.18 1.30
N PRO A 77 7.53 12.10 0.99
CA PRO A 77 6.91 10.85 0.53
C PRO A 77 7.40 10.47 -0.87
N PRO A 78 7.41 9.16 -1.21
CA PRO A 78 7.67 8.73 -2.58
C PRO A 78 6.54 9.19 -3.51
N LYS A 79 6.83 9.30 -4.81
CA LYS A 79 5.80 9.56 -5.82
C LYS A 79 4.72 8.47 -5.73
N GLY A 80 3.44 8.85 -5.81
CA GLY A 80 2.32 7.92 -5.77
C GLY A 80 1.86 7.56 -4.35
N ALA A 81 2.50 8.07 -3.29
CA ALA A 81 2.05 7.88 -1.90
C ALA A 81 0.63 8.40 -1.65
N GLU A 82 0.15 9.36 -2.45
CA GLU A 82 -1.22 9.86 -2.41
C GLU A 82 -2.27 8.74 -2.59
N TRP A 83 -1.94 7.66 -3.32
CA TRP A 83 -2.84 6.51 -3.48
C TRP A 83 -2.99 5.70 -2.19
N ILE A 84 -1.93 5.63 -1.38
CA ILE A 84 -1.98 4.99 -0.06
C ILE A 84 -2.83 5.82 0.89
N GLU A 85 -2.66 7.15 0.91
CA GLU A 85 -3.45 8.02 1.77
C GLU A 85 -4.94 8.03 1.36
N ALA A 86 -5.24 8.00 0.06
CA ALA A 86 -6.61 7.87 -0.44
C ALA A 86 -7.25 6.53 -0.01
N TYR A 87 -6.50 5.42 -0.08
CA TYR A 87 -6.99 4.12 0.37
C TYR A 87 -7.24 4.09 1.90
N ARG A 88 -6.37 4.73 2.70
CA ARG A 88 -6.57 4.87 4.14
C ARG A 88 -7.86 5.61 4.46
N GLN A 89 -8.08 6.74 3.80
CA GLN A 89 -9.30 7.52 4.00
C GLN A 89 -10.54 6.70 3.63
N TRP A 90 -10.48 5.98 2.50
CA TRP A 90 -11.58 5.13 2.05
C TRP A 90 -11.93 4.01 3.05
N ARG A 91 -10.93 3.37 3.70
CA ARG A 91 -11.17 2.35 4.72
C ARG A 91 -11.70 2.89 6.07
N VAL A 92 -11.60 4.20 6.30
CA VAL A 92 -12.16 4.85 7.49
C VAL A 92 -13.60 5.32 7.23
N ASP A 93 -13.87 5.81 6.02
CA ASP A 93 -15.17 6.38 5.65
C ASP A 93 -16.18 5.34 5.13
N GLY A 94 -15.71 4.21 4.60
CA GLY A 94 -16.54 3.11 4.07
C GLY A 94 -16.81 2.00 5.09
#